data_AF-A0A7X1I0B4-F1
#
_entry.id   AF-A0A7X1I0B4-F1
#
_cell.length_a   1.000
_cell.length_b   1.000
_cell.length_c   1.000
_cell.angle_alpha   90.00
_cell.angle_beta   90.00
_cell.angle_gamma   90.00
#
_symmetry.space_group_name_H-M   'P 1'
#
loop_
_entity.id
_entity.type
_entity.pdbx_description
1 polymer ?
#
loop_
_entity_poly.entity_id
_entity_poly.type
_entity_poly.pdbx_seq_one_letter_code
_entity_poly.pdbx_strand_id
1 'polypeptide(L)'
;MSLVELIARADERGLAASGLACLDRCVPLLGGDDEVLRPLWAGLAEDPGDAAGRDRWAEGLEQARGALGTAGPDTAAPRDAGAAVARAEDEAALLARRMLAAAPAARSADEMRRWADACSVASLRIHRLLDPAEDAAPAGTGPRALDAVRAQDIPAAAPAPRVSPLVAAELRRQITVLELLTGHGPAGLRQAREVCTEGRRVLRAVVSRRARGRA
;
A
#
# COMPACT_ATOMS: atom_id res chain seq x y z
N MET A 1 -15.51 -3.53 -12.58
CA MET A 1 -14.12 -3.52 -13.07
C MET A 1 -13.23 -4.11 -12.01
N SER A 2 -12.35 -5.01 -12.40
CA SER A 2 -11.29 -5.55 -11.55
C SER A 2 -10.21 -4.48 -11.28
N LEU A 3 -9.41 -4.71 -10.23
CA LEU A 3 -8.29 -3.85 -9.90
C LEU A 3 -7.23 -3.83 -11.03
N VAL A 4 -6.99 -4.98 -11.66
CA VAL A 4 -6.04 -5.11 -12.78
C VAL A 4 -6.46 -4.23 -13.96
N GLU A 5 -7.76 -4.22 -14.30
CA GLU A 5 -8.29 -3.38 -15.38
C GLU A 5 -8.20 -1.89 -15.04
N LEU A 6 -8.47 -1.52 -13.79
CA LEU A 6 -8.34 -0.14 -13.33
C LEU A 6 -6.89 0.36 -13.41
N ILE A 7 -5.92 -0.45 -12.98
CA ILE A 7 -4.50 -0.12 -13.12
C ILE A 7 -4.14 0.01 -14.60
N ALA A 8 -4.53 -0.96 -15.45
CA ALA A 8 -4.25 -0.95 -16.88
C ALA A 8 -4.74 0.31 -17.61
N ARG A 9 -5.86 0.90 -17.15
CA ARG A 9 -6.48 2.09 -17.77
C ARG A 9 -6.04 3.42 -17.16
N ALA A 10 -5.40 3.43 -15.99
CA ALA A 10 -4.99 4.65 -15.32
C ALA A 10 -3.92 5.41 -16.13
N ASP A 11 -4.01 6.73 -16.08
CA ASP A 11 -3.01 7.67 -16.59
C ASP A 11 -1.80 7.74 -15.64
N GLU A 12 -0.74 8.45 -16.05
CA GLU A 12 0.49 8.58 -15.26
C GLU A 12 0.25 9.08 -13.83
N ARG A 13 -0.61 10.10 -13.68
CA ARG A 13 -0.95 10.67 -12.37
C ARG A 13 -1.73 9.66 -11.52
N GLY A 14 -2.72 8.99 -12.08
CA GLY A 14 -3.50 7.96 -11.40
C GLY A 14 -2.64 6.77 -10.96
N LEU A 15 -1.68 6.35 -11.78
CA LEU A 15 -0.72 5.31 -11.43
C LEU A 15 0.19 5.74 -10.27
N ALA A 16 0.77 6.95 -10.34
CA ALA A 16 1.62 7.49 -9.29
C ALA A 16 0.85 7.63 -7.96
N ALA A 17 -0.37 8.17 -8.01
CA ALA A 17 -1.22 8.33 -6.83
C ALA A 17 -1.69 6.98 -6.24
N SER A 18 -1.96 5.97 -7.09
CA SER A 18 -2.33 4.63 -6.63
C SER A 18 -1.16 3.89 -5.95
N GLY A 19 0.03 3.97 -6.53
CA GLY A 19 1.25 3.45 -5.90
C GLY A 19 1.54 4.15 -4.56
N LEU A 20 1.46 5.48 -4.55
CA LEU A 20 1.64 6.30 -3.35
C LEU A 20 0.60 5.96 -2.28
N ALA A 21 -0.67 5.78 -2.64
CA ALA A 21 -1.74 5.37 -1.73
C ALA A 21 -1.46 4.04 -1.03
N CYS A 22 -0.92 3.06 -1.76
CA CYS A 22 -0.52 1.77 -1.19
C CYS A 22 0.64 1.93 -0.20
N LEU A 23 1.65 2.72 -0.56
CA LEU A 23 2.79 3.00 0.30
C LEU A 23 2.39 3.79 1.56
N ASP A 24 1.56 4.81 1.40
CA ASP A 24 1.08 5.70 2.46
C ASP A 24 0.27 4.96 3.53
N ARG A 25 -0.51 3.96 3.09
CA ARG A 25 -1.19 3.03 3.98
C ARG A 25 -0.21 2.22 4.84
N CYS A 26 0.99 1.94 4.34
CA CYS A 26 1.99 1.08 4.97
C CYS A 26 3.08 1.84 5.75
N VAL A 27 3.07 3.17 5.75
CA VAL A 27 4.03 4.02 6.50
C VAL A 27 4.18 3.65 7.99
N PRO A 28 3.13 3.26 8.73
CA PRO A 28 3.28 2.85 10.13
C PRO A 28 4.25 1.68 10.35
N LEU A 29 4.48 0.83 9.33
CA LEU A 29 5.44 -0.28 9.40
C LEU A 29 6.90 0.17 9.26
N LEU A 30 7.11 1.40 8.80
CA LEU A 30 8.42 2.01 8.57
C LEU A 30 8.84 2.92 9.73
N GLY A 31 8.00 3.06 10.77
CA GLY A 31 8.24 4.00 11.87
C GLY A 31 8.06 5.47 11.50
N GLY A 32 7.50 5.76 10.32
CA GLY A 32 7.26 7.13 9.85
C GLY A 32 6.02 7.77 10.46
N ASP A 33 6.02 9.11 10.47
CA ASP A 33 4.85 9.91 10.82
C ASP A 33 3.81 9.97 9.68
N ASP A 34 2.66 10.57 10.00
CA ASP A 34 1.52 10.63 9.10
C ASP A 34 1.66 11.63 7.93
N GLU A 35 2.68 12.48 7.98
CA GLU A 35 2.89 13.60 7.08
C GLU A 35 4.13 13.40 6.18
N VAL A 36 4.94 12.38 6.41
CA VAL A 36 6.19 12.10 5.67
C VAL A 36 6.00 12.00 4.15
N LEU A 37 4.82 11.58 3.67
CA LEU A 37 4.51 11.48 2.24
C LEU A 37 3.66 12.66 1.72
N ARG A 38 3.34 13.65 2.56
CA ARG A 38 2.55 14.82 2.15
C ARG A 38 3.18 15.62 1.00
N PRO A 39 4.51 15.83 0.94
CA PRO A 39 5.12 16.53 -0.19
C PRO A 39 4.87 15.83 -1.53
N LEU A 40 4.92 14.49 -1.56
CA LEU A 40 4.63 13.69 -2.75
C LEU A 40 3.17 13.84 -3.19
N TRP A 41 2.23 13.78 -2.24
CA TRP A 41 0.82 14.03 -2.53
C TRP A 41 0.56 15.43 -3.10
N ALA A 42 1.25 16.45 -2.58
CA ALA A 42 1.14 17.81 -3.09
C ALA A 42 1.68 17.94 -4.52
N GLY A 43 2.84 17.34 -4.80
CA GLY A 43 3.43 17.34 -6.15
C GLY A 43 2.58 16.65 -7.22
N LEU A 44 1.75 15.66 -6.84
CA LEU A 44 0.81 15.02 -7.76
C LEU A 44 -0.39 15.90 -8.15
N ALA A 45 -0.75 16.87 -7.29
CA ALA A 45 -1.83 17.81 -7.57
C ALA A 45 -1.40 18.89 -8.57
N GLU A 46 -0.10 19.09 -8.73
CA GLU A 46 0.49 20.02 -9.70
C GLU A 46 0.55 19.40 -11.10
N ASP A 47 0.76 20.21 -12.13
CA ASP A 47 0.76 19.76 -13.52
C ASP A 47 2.08 19.03 -13.87
N PRO A 48 2.08 17.77 -14.34
CA PRO A 48 3.28 17.07 -14.80
C PRO A 48 4.04 17.78 -15.92
N GLY A 49 3.39 18.69 -16.65
CA GLY A 49 3.96 19.38 -17.80
C GLY A 49 5.15 20.29 -17.45
N ASP A 50 5.19 20.84 -16.24
CA ASP A 50 6.31 21.70 -15.82
C ASP A 50 7.52 20.88 -15.36
N ALA A 51 8.73 21.37 -15.64
CA ALA A 51 9.96 20.72 -15.19
C ALA A 51 10.05 20.72 -13.65
N ALA A 52 9.58 21.79 -13.02
CA ALA A 52 9.60 21.98 -11.57
C ALA A 52 8.80 20.91 -10.81
N GLY A 53 7.67 20.45 -11.32
CA GLY A 53 6.82 19.42 -10.73
C GLY A 53 7.34 18.01 -10.96
N ARG A 54 8.24 17.80 -11.94
CA ARG A 54 9.01 16.54 -12.06
C ARG A 54 10.14 16.51 -11.05
N ASP A 55 10.86 17.61 -10.90
CA ASP A 55 11.96 17.74 -9.94
C ASP A 55 11.43 17.62 -8.49
N ARG A 56 10.31 18.26 -8.16
CA ARG A 56 9.68 18.17 -6.84
C ARG A 56 9.26 16.75 -6.46
N TRP A 57 8.82 15.93 -7.43
CA TRP A 57 8.51 14.52 -7.17
C TRP A 57 9.78 13.75 -6.79
N ALA A 58 10.86 13.89 -7.56
CA ALA A 58 12.12 13.22 -7.30
C ALA A 58 12.72 13.66 -5.96
N GLU A 59 12.73 14.97 -5.68
CA GLU A 59 13.19 15.53 -4.40
C GLU A 59 12.36 15.04 -3.22
N GLY A 60 11.02 15.06 -3.34
CA GLY A 60 10.13 14.55 -2.30
C GLY A 60 10.32 13.06 -2.05
N LEU A 61 10.68 12.29 -3.08
CA LEU A 61 10.93 10.86 -2.96
C LEU A 61 12.25 10.59 -2.23
N GLU A 62 13.31 11.34 -2.54
CA GLU A 62 14.58 11.26 -1.81
C GLU A 62 14.42 11.67 -0.34
N GLN A 63 13.63 12.71 -0.06
CA GLN A 63 13.29 13.10 1.32
C GLN A 63 12.55 11.97 2.06
N ALA A 64 11.54 11.35 1.43
CA ALA A 64 10.82 10.23 2.02
C ALA A 64 11.74 9.01 2.26
N ARG A 65 12.64 8.71 1.33
CA ARG A 65 13.66 7.65 1.49
C ARG A 65 14.60 7.94 2.64
N GLY A 66 15.09 9.17 2.76
CA GLY A 66 15.93 9.59 3.88
C GLY A 66 15.23 9.48 5.24
N ALA A 67 13.97 9.92 5.30
CA ALA A 67 13.19 9.88 6.53
C ALA A 67 12.80 8.46 6.98
N LEU A 68 12.50 7.56 6.02
CA LEU A 68 11.99 6.21 6.30
C LEU A 68 13.04 5.10 6.18
N GLY A 69 14.23 5.39 5.62
CA GLY A 69 15.27 4.41 5.31
C GLY A 69 16.22 4.06 6.45
N THR A 70 16.13 4.75 7.59
CA THR A 70 17.06 4.60 8.73
C THR A 70 16.69 3.50 9.72
N ALA A 71 15.48 2.93 9.63
CA ALA A 71 15.04 1.84 10.49
C ALA A 71 15.43 0.47 9.91
N GLY A 72 16.67 0.06 10.14
CA GLY A 72 17.11 -1.34 9.97
C GLY A 72 16.56 -2.22 11.10
N PRO A 73 16.31 -3.53 10.86
CA PRO A 73 15.87 -4.43 11.92
C PRO A 73 17.01 -4.67 12.92
N ASP A 74 16.80 -4.32 14.19
CA ASP A 74 17.62 -4.82 15.30
C ASP A 74 17.40 -6.34 15.40
N THR A 75 18.38 -7.10 14.96
CA THR A 75 18.27 -8.55 14.82
C THR A 75 18.75 -9.26 16.07
N ALA A 76 17.82 -9.51 17.00
CA ALA A 76 17.91 -10.60 17.96
C ALA A 76 16.52 -11.25 18.10
N ALA A 77 16.27 -12.33 17.35
CA ALA A 77 14.98 -13.01 17.35
C ALA A 77 14.94 -14.18 18.37
N PRO A 78 13.93 -14.25 19.26
CA PRO A 78 13.57 -15.45 20.03
C PRO A 78 13.06 -16.59 19.12
N ARG A 79 12.91 -17.82 19.65
CA ARG A 79 12.63 -19.05 18.87
C ARG A 79 11.26 -19.71 19.12
N ASP A 80 10.21 -18.95 19.45
CA ASP A 80 8.86 -19.49 19.73
C ASP A 80 7.74 -18.86 18.85
N ALA A 81 6.46 -19.05 19.18
CA ALA A 81 5.32 -18.51 18.42
C ALA A 81 5.36 -16.97 18.28
N GLY A 82 5.98 -16.26 19.24
CA GLY A 82 6.28 -14.83 19.12
C GLY A 82 7.23 -14.52 17.96
N ALA A 83 8.11 -15.46 17.60
CA ALA A 83 9.03 -15.36 16.46
C ALA A 83 8.33 -15.45 15.10
N ALA A 84 7.24 -16.21 14.98
CA ALA A 84 6.48 -16.28 13.73
C ALA A 84 5.73 -14.96 13.46
N VAL A 85 5.12 -14.37 14.50
CA VAL A 85 4.47 -13.06 14.43
C VAL A 85 5.49 -11.95 14.16
N ALA A 86 6.64 -11.95 14.84
CA ALA A 86 7.72 -11.01 14.59
C ALA A 86 8.24 -11.12 13.14
N ARG A 87 8.44 -12.34 12.63
CA ARG A 87 8.84 -12.58 11.24
C ARG A 87 7.81 -12.05 10.23
N ALA A 88 6.51 -12.20 10.49
CA ALA A 88 5.47 -11.67 9.62
C ALA A 88 5.48 -10.13 9.57
N GLU A 89 5.74 -9.47 10.70
CA GLU A 89 5.89 -8.01 10.76
C GLU A 89 7.18 -7.52 10.10
N ASP A 90 8.30 -8.22 10.30
CA ASP A 90 9.57 -7.93 9.62
C ASP A 90 9.43 -8.08 8.10
N GLU A 91 8.72 -9.12 7.65
CA GLU A 91 8.41 -9.32 6.23
C GLU A 91 7.50 -8.21 5.70
N ALA A 92 6.47 -7.82 6.46
CA ALA A 92 5.58 -6.73 6.09
C ALA A 92 6.34 -5.39 5.98
N ALA A 93 7.23 -5.09 6.93
CA ALA A 93 8.09 -3.91 6.90
C ALA A 93 9.08 -3.96 5.72
N LEU A 94 9.65 -5.13 5.42
CA LEU A 94 10.53 -5.32 4.27
C LEU A 94 9.80 -5.07 2.93
N LEU A 95 8.56 -5.53 2.80
CA LEU A 95 7.74 -5.27 1.62
C LEU A 95 7.46 -3.77 1.46
N ALA A 96 7.08 -3.07 2.55
CA ALA A 96 6.87 -1.63 2.53
C ALA A 96 8.15 -0.85 2.16
N ARG A 97 9.32 -1.26 2.68
CA ARG A 97 10.62 -0.69 2.28
C ARG A 97 10.91 -0.90 0.80
N ARG A 98 10.61 -2.07 0.25
CA ARG A 98 10.78 -2.35 -1.19
C ARG A 98 9.84 -1.49 -2.05
N MET A 99 8.61 -1.25 -1.62
CA MET A 99 7.69 -0.34 -2.31
C MET A 99 8.27 1.08 -2.42
N LEU A 100 8.81 1.62 -1.32
CA LEU A 100 9.46 2.93 -1.29
C LEU A 100 10.75 2.96 -2.13
N ALA A 101 11.59 1.95 -2.01
CA ALA A 101 12.85 1.85 -2.75
C ALA A 101 12.59 1.79 -4.27
N ALA A 102 11.59 1.03 -4.70
CA ALA A 102 11.25 0.84 -6.11
C ALA A 102 10.46 2.00 -6.75
N ALA A 103 10.07 3.02 -5.99
CA ALA A 103 9.37 4.17 -6.54
C ALA A 103 10.24 4.88 -7.59
N PRO A 104 9.75 5.10 -8.82
CA PRO A 104 10.56 5.69 -9.87
C PRO A 104 10.72 7.20 -9.65
N ALA A 105 11.94 7.71 -9.82
CA ALA A 105 12.21 9.15 -9.77
C ALA A 105 11.63 9.86 -11.00
N ALA A 106 11.67 9.20 -12.17
CA ALA A 106 10.98 9.66 -13.36
C ALA A 106 9.50 9.26 -13.32
N ARG A 107 8.61 10.21 -13.60
CA ARG A 107 7.18 9.93 -13.74
C ARG A 107 6.86 9.50 -15.16
N SER A 108 7.44 8.40 -15.64
CA SER A 108 7.01 7.82 -16.92
C SER A 108 5.83 6.88 -16.71
N ALA A 109 4.88 6.85 -17.66
CA ALA A 109 3.71 5.98 -17.57
C ALA A 109 4.08 4.51 -17.37
N ASP A 110 5.13 4.02 -18.05
CA ASP A 110 5.57 2.63 -17.99
C ASP A 110 6.19 2.27 -16.63
N GLU A 111 7.06 3.14 -16.09
CA GLU A 111 7.65 2.91 -14.77
C GLU A 111 6.60 3.01 -13.67
N MET A 112 5.72 4.00 -13.75
CA MET A 112 4.61 4.17 -12.80
C MET A 112 3.64 2.99 -12.86
N ARG A 113 3.39 2.41 -14.04
CA ARG A 113 2.53 1.23 -14.17
C ARG A 113 3.12 0.02 -13.48
N ARG A 114 4.41 -0.26 -13.72
CA ARG A 114 5.13 -1.36 -13.04
C ARG A 114 5.16 -1.16 -11.53
N TRP A 115 5.42 0.06 -11.08
CA TRP A 115 5.48 0.38 -9.65
C TRP A 115 4.10 0.28 -8.99
N ALA A 116 3.04 0.83 -9.58
CA ALA A 116 1.69 0.76 -9.05
C ALA A 116 1.18 -0.70 -8.98
N ASP A 117 1.45 -1.50 -10.01
CA ASP A 117 1.13 -2.94 -10.01
C ASP A 117 1.83 -3.67 -8.86
N ALA A 118 3.15 -3.51 -8.73
CA ALA A 118 3.93 -4.12 -7.65
C ALA A 118 3.47 -3.66 -6.26
N CYS A 119 3.19 -2.37 -6.08
CA CYS A 119 2.67 -1.80 -4.84
C CYS A 119 1.30 -2.36 -4.46
N SER A 120 0.42 -2.58 -5.43
CA SER A 120 -0.92 -3.14 -5.18
C SER A 120 -0.84 -4.58 -4.65
N VAL A 121 0.04 -5.41 -5.23
CA VAL A 121 0.31 -6.79 -4.75
C VAL A 121 0.97 -6.77 -3.37
N ALA A 122 2.01 -5.95 -3.20
CA ALA A 122 2.75 -5.86 -1.95
C ALA A 122 1.84 -5.42 -0.79
N SER A 123 0.98 -4.43 -0.99
CA SER A 123 0.02 -3.99 0.03
C SER A 123 -0.96 -5.09 0.41
N LEU A 124 -1.49 -5.86 -0.55
CA LEU A 124 -2.37 -6.99 -0.23
C LEU A 124 -1.63 -8.09 0.54
N ARG A 125 -0.36 -8.36 0.21
CA ARG A 125 0.48 -9.32 0.95
C ARG A 125 0.77 -8.84 2.37
N ILE A 126 1.08 -7.57 2.56
CA ILE A 126 1.26 -6.94 3.88
C ILE A 126 0.00 -7.12 4.73
N HIS A 127 -1.17 -6.81 4.16
CA HIS A 127 -2.43 -6.93 4.89
C HIS A 127 -2.77 -8.39 5.22
N ARG A 128 -2.41 -9.34 4.38
CA ARG A 128 -2.51 -10.78 4.67
C ARG A 128 -1.60 -11.19 5.83
N LEU A 129 -0.32 -10.81 5.80
CA LEU A 129 0.65 -11.15 6.86
C LEU A 129 0.23 -10.62 8.24
N LEU A 130 -0.52 -9.51 8.27
CA LEU A 130 -0.94 -8.86 9.50
C LEU A 130 -2.35 -9.27 9.95
N ASP A 131 -3.06 -10.06 9.16
CA ASP A 131 -4.45 -10.42 9.43
C ASP A 131 -4.55 -11.51 10.52
N PRO A 132 -5.17 -11.23 11.68
CA PRO A 132 -5.36 -12.23 12.73
C PRO A 132 -6.19 -13.44 12.27
N ALA A 133 -7.05 -13.27 11.25
CA ALA A 133 -7.84 -14.38 10.71
C ALA A 133 -6.97 -15.40 9.95
N GLU A 134 -5.83 -14.98 9.41
CA GLU A 134 -4.87 -15.88 8.76
C GLU A 134 -4.10 -16.70 9.80
N ASP A 135 -3.81 -16.11 10.97
CA ASP A 135 -3.18 -16.83 12.09
C ASP A 135 -4.10 -17.92 12.68
N ALA A 136 -5.43 -17.72 12.61
CA ALA A 136 -6.43 -18.63 13.14
C ALA A 136 -6.95 -19.68 12.13
N ALA A 137 -6.55 -19.59 10.85
CA ALA A 137 -7.06 -20.46 9.81
C ALA A 137 -6.45 -21.88 9.89
N PRO A 138 -7.23 -22.95 9.67
CA PRO A 138 -6.69 -24.30 9.58
C PRO A 138 -5.69 -24.43 8.42
N ALA A 139 -4.62 -25.20 8.63
CA ALA A 139 -3.66 -25.51 7.59
C ALA A 139 -4.37 -26.19 6.39
N GLY A 140 -4.13 -25.69 5.17
CA GLY A 140 -4.73 -26.21 3.94
C GLY A 140 -5.99 -25.50 3.46
N THR A 141 -6.58 -24.60 4.26
CA THR A 141 -7.67 -23.70 3.82
C THR A 141 -7.16 -22.45 3.09
N GLY A 142 -5.98 -22.57 2.47
CA GLY A 142 -5.14 -21.47 2.05
C GLY A 142 -5.88 -20.42 1.19
N PRO A 143 -5.61 -19.13 1.41
CA PRO A 143 -6.30 -18.06 0.70
C PRO A 143 -5.97 -18.09 -0.80
N ARG A 144 -6.90 -17.62 -1.65
CA ARG A 144 -6.67 -17.50 -3.11
C ARG A 144 -5.38 -16.73 -3.41
N ALA A 145 -4.71 -17.10 -4.50
CA ALA A 145 -3.60 -16.33 -5.05
C ALA A 145 -4.02 -14.86 -5.24
N LEU A 146 -3.20 -13.92 -4.75
CA LEU A 146 -3.54 -12.50 -4.75
C LEU A 146 -3.80 -11.98 -6.16
N ASP A 147 -3.08 -12.49 -7.17
CA ASP A 147 -3.31 -12.11 -8.57
C ASP A 147 -4.70 -12.48 -9.05
N ALA A 148 -5.20 -13.67 -8.70
CA ALA A 148 -6.57 -14.08 -9.01
C ALA A 148 -7.61 -13.22 -8.29
N VAL A 149 -7.30 -12.73 -7.09
CA VAL A 149 -8.17 -11.82 -6.33
C VAL A 149 -8.22 -10.44 -6.98
N ARG A 150 -7.09 -9.92 -7.44
CA ARG A 150 -7.00 -8.62 -8.12
C ARG A 150 -7.68 -8.62 -9.49
N ALA A 151 -7.64 -9.75 -10.19
CA ALA A 151 -8.24 -9.94 -11.50
C ALA A 151 -9.75 -10.24 -11.46
N GLN A 152 -10.33 -10.48 -10.28
CA GLN A 152 -11.77 -10.67 -10.14
C GLN A 152 -12.48 -9.33 -10.29
N ASP A 153 -13.50 -9.29 -11.15
CA ASP A 153 -14.51 -8.26 -11.06
C ASP A 153 -15.39 -8.56 -9.84
N ILE A 154 -15.46 -7.63 -8.90
CA ILE A 154 -16.23 -7.81 -7.66
C ILE A 154 -17.42 -6.85 -7.72
N PRO A 155 -18.63 -7.32 -8.07
CA PRO A 155 -19.84 -6.55 -7.91
C PRO A 155 -20.02 -6.15 -6.44
N ALA A 156 -20.50 -4.93 -6.18
CA ALA A 156 -20.69 -4.41 -4.82
C ALA A 156 -21.57 -5.31 -3.90
N ALA A 157 -22.43 -6.13 -4.50
CA ALA A 157 -23.33 -7.07 -3.82
C ALA A 157 -22.84 -8.53 -3.79
N ALA A 158 -21.66 -8.84 -4.34
CA ALA A 158 -21.14 -10.21 -4.34
C ALA A 158 -20.73 -10.65 -2.92
N PRO A 159 -20.89 -11.94 -2.56
CA PRO A 159 -20.30 -12.48 -1.35
C PRO A 159 -18.82 -12.15 -1.29
N ALA A 160 -18.32 -11.76 -0.12
CA ALA A 160 -16.91 -11.42 0.04
C ALA A 160 -16.05 -12.58 -0.51
N PRO A 161 -15.04 -12.30 -1.35
CA PRO A 161 -14.12 -13.34 -1.79
C PRO A 161 -13.57 -14.07 -0.56
N ARG A 162 -13.24 -15.37 -0.69
CA ARG A 162 -12.57 -16.17 0.36
C ARG A 162 -11.15 -15.66 0.60
N VAL A 163 -11.05 -14.45 1.10
CA VAL A 163 -9.84 -13.73 1.49
C VAL A 163 -10.08 -13.17 2.89
N SER A 164 -9.01 -12.99 3.63
CA SER A 164 -9.10 -12.47 4.98
C SER A 164 -9.68 -11.04 5.02
N PRO A 165 -10.29 -10.62 6.15
CA PRO A 165 -10.96 -9.33 6.25
C PRO A 165 -10.08 -8.12 5.90
N LEU A 166 -8.80 -8.11 6.29
CA LEU A 166 -7.88 -7.04 5.95
C LEU A 166 -7.55 -7.01 4.46
N VAL A 167 -7.40 -8.17 3.82
CA VAL A 167 -7.19 -8.27 2.37
C VAL A 167 -8.42 -7.77 1.61
N ALA A 168 -9.62 -8.15 2.05
CA ALA A 168 -10.87 -7.68 1.44
C ALA A 168 -11.03 -6.15 1.56
N ALA A 169 -10.70 -5.58 2.72
CA ALA A 169 -10.77 -4.14 2.96
C ALA A 169 -9.73 -3.38 2.12
N GLU A 170 -8.50 -3.89 2.03
CA GLU A 170 -7.44 -3.27 1.23
C GLU A 170 -7.75 -3.33 -0.27
N LEU A 171 -8.28 -4.44 -0.77
CA LEU A 171 -8.69 -4.56 -2.17
C LEU A 171 -9.76 -3.52 -2.54
N ARG A 172 -10.82 -3.39 -1.72
CA ARG A 172 -11.86 -2.38 -1.91
C ARG A 172 -11.27 -0.97 -1.91
N ARG A 173 -10.35 -0.68 -0.98
CA ARG A 173 -9.68 0.62 -0.91
C ARG A 173 -8.90 0.94 -2.19
N GLN A 174 -8.12 -0.02 -2.71
CA GLN A 174 -7.34 0.17 -3.94
C GLN A 174 -8.25 0.46 -5.15
N ILE A 175 -9.35 -0.29 -5.27
CA ILE A 175 -10.38 -0.07 -6.30
C ILE A 175 -10.96 1.34 -6.16
N THR A 176 -11.45 1.72 -4.97
CA THR A 176 -12.02 3.06 -4.72
C THR A 176 -11.04 4.19 -5.06
N VAL A 177 -9.77 4.06 -4.68
CA VAL A 177 -8.75 5.07 -5.02
C VAL A 177 -8.61 5.22 -6.54
N LEU A 178 -8.49 4.12 -7.28
CA LEU A 178 -8.37 4.19 -8.75
C LEU A 178 -9.65 4.70 -9.42
N GLU A 179 -10.84 4.34 -8.93
CA GLU A 179 -12.11 4.86 -9.41
C GLU A 179 -12.22 6.39 -9.20
N LEU A 180 -11.81 6.89 -8.04
CA LEU A 180 -11.76 8.32 -7.75
C LEU A 180 -10.84 9.06 -8.73
N LEU A 181 -9.65 8.51 -8.98
CA LEU A 181 -8.63 9.11 -9.85
C LEU A 181 -9.01 9.06 -11.33
N THR A 182 -9.56 7.93 -11.79
CA THR A 182 -9.99 7.76 -13.19
C THR A 182 -11.26 8.56 -13.51
N GLY A 183 -12.17 8.73 -12.55
CA GLY A 183 -13.42 9.48 -12.73
C GLY A 183 -13.28 11.00 -12.60
N HIS A 184 -12.31 11.49 -11.81
CA HIS A 184 -12.23 12.91 -11.45
C HIS A 184 -10.85 13.55 -11.71
N GLY A 185 -9.88 12.81 -12.24
CA GLY A 185 -8.53 13.31 -12.52
C GLY A 185 -7.88 13.96 -11.27
N PRO A 186 -7.24 15.14 -11.39
CA PRO A 186 -6.64 15.84 -10.25
C PRO A 186 -7.63 16.15 -9.12
N ALA A 187 -8.90 16.36 -9.44
CA ALA A 187 -9.92 16.69 -8.45
C ALA A 187 -10.22 15.52 -7.50
N GLY A 188 -9.88 14.28 -7.87
CA GLY A 188 -10.04 13.08 -7.04
C GLY A 188 -8.90 12.82 -6.07
N LEU A 189 -7.78 13.55 -6.16
CA LEU A 189 -6.59 13.32 -5.32
C LEU A 189 -6.85 13.54 -3.83
N ARG A 190 -7.67 14.55 -3.47
CA ARG A 190 -7.99 14.83 -2.07
C ARG A 190 -8.76 13.67 -1.44
N GLN A 191 -9.81 13.20 -2.12
CA GLN A 191 -10.63 12.06 -1.67
C GLN A 191 -9.79 10.78 -1.61
N ALA A 192 -8.91 10.55 -2.60
CA ALA A 192 -7.99 9.42 -2.59
C ALA A 192 -7.07 9.45 -1.35
N ARG A 193 -6.54 10.62 -0.97
CA ARG A 193 -5.71 10.79 0.23
C ARG A 193 -6.51 10.61 1.53
N GLU A 194 -7.76 11.08 1.59
CA GLU A 194 -8.64 10.86 2.74
C GLU A 194 -8.89 9.37 2.99
N VAL A 195 -9.19 8.61 1.92
CA VAL A 195 -9.33 7.15 1.96
C VAL A 195 -8.06 6.47 2.50
N CYS A 196 -6.87 6.98 2.14
CA CYS A 196 -5.60 6.46 2.66
C CYS A 196 -5.39 6.78 4.15
N THR A 197 -5.77 8.00 4.57
CA THR A 197 -5.62 8.49 5.95
C THR A 197 -6.47 7.68 6.93
N GLU A 198 -7.73 7.43 6.58
CA GLU A 198 -8.61 6.56 7.38
C GLU A 198 -8.05 5.14 7.47
N GLY A 199 -7.59 4.64 6.32
CA GLY A 199 -6.95 3.35 6.23
C GLY A 199 -5.73 3.17 7.15
N ARG A 200 -4.86 4.18 7.20
CA ARG A 200 -3.63 4.14 7.98
C ARG A 200 -3.89 3.93 9.48
N ARG A 201 -4.98 4.51 10.00
CA ARG A 201 -5.45 4.31 11.39
C ARG A 201 -5.76 2.85 11.68
N VAL A 202 -6.39 2.16 10.72
CA VAL A 202 -6.71 0.72 10.83
C VAL A 202 -5.42 -0.11 10.93
N LEU A 203 -4.43 0.13 10.05
CA LEU A 203 -3.19 -0.64 10.06
C LEU A 203 -2.39 -0.41 11.35
N ARG A 204 -2.29 0.85 11.81
CA ARG A 204 -1.68 1.19 13.10
C ARG A 204 -2.36 0.47 14.26
N ALA A 205 -3.69 0.43 14.27
CA ALA A 205 -4.44 -0.28 15.30
C ALA A 205 -4.19 -1.80 15.27
N VAL A 206 -4.05 -2.39 14.08
CA VAL A 206 -3.68 -3.82 13.92
C VAL A 206 -2.29 -4.08 14.48
N VAL A 207 -1.26 -3.34 14.04
CA VAL A 207 0.12 -3.51 14.53
C VAL A 207 0.20 -3.31 16.05
N SER A 208 -0.46 -2.27 16.57
CA SER A 208 -0.51 -1.99 18.01
C SER A 208 -1.18 -3.13 18.81
N ARG A 209 -2.27 -3.72 18.30
CA ARG A 209 -2.90 -4.89 18.92
C ARG A 209 -1.98 -6.12 18.91
N ARG A 210 -1.29 -6.38 17.80
CA ARG A 210 -0.34 -7.50 17.68
C ARG A 210 0.85 -7.33 18.61
N ALA A 211 1.34 -6.11 18.81
CA ALA A 211 2.42 -5.81 19.75
C ALA A 211 1.97 -6.04 21.20
N ARG A 212 0.76 -5.61 21.58
CA ARG A 212 0.21 -5.90 22.92
C ARG A 212 -0.03 -7.38 23.18
N GLY A 213 -0.39 -8.16 22.16
CA GLY A 213 -0.54 -9.61 22.31
C GLY A 213 0.78 -10.36 22.56
N ARG A 214 1.93 -9.68 22.45
CA ARG A 214 3.28 -10.20 22.74
C ARG A 214 3.82 -9.79 24.11
N ALA A 215 3.25 -8.77 24.75
CA ALA A 215 3.68 -8.22 26.03
C ALA A 215 2.89 -8.85 27.19
#